data_AF-A0A9Q9MD38-F1
#
_entry.id   AF-A0A9Q9MD38-F1
#
_cell.length_a   1.000
_cell.length_b   1.000
_cell.length_c   1.000
_cell.angle_alpha   90.00
_cell.angle_beta   90.00
_cell.angle_gamma   90.00
#
_symmetry.space_group_name_H-M   'P 1'
#
loop_
_entity.id
_entity.type
_entity.pdbx_description
1 polymer ?
#
loop_
_entity_poly.entity_id
_entity_poly.type
_entity_poly.pdbx_seq_one_letter_code
_entity_poly.pdbx_strand_id
1 'polypeptide(L)'
;MHLRVEKTAERIWQVVATSERGMNWLKANFAETTNADEDAFTTDLMGTNSFMGKAHGHGYRIEYIGPNRVVHFWSAFIGEVSTLSG
;
A
#
# COMPACT_ATOMS: atom_id res chain seq x y z
N MET A 1 9.40 -5.15 -9.37
CA MET A 1 9.24 -5.38 -7.91
C MET A 1 7.84 -4.92 -7.56
N HIS A 2 7.05 -5.76 -6.88
CA HIS A 2 5.61 -5.55 -6.72
C HIS A 2 5.26 -5.47 -5.24
N LEU A 3 4.39 -4.52 -4.92
CA LEU A 3 3.76 -4.33 -3.61
C LEU A 3 2.25 -4.19 -3.85
N ARG A 4 1.45 -4.61 -2.89
CA ARG A 4 -0.01 -4.54 -2.95
C ARG A 4 -0.53 -3.66 -1.83
N VAL A 5 -1.54 -2.86 -2.15
CA VAL A 5 -2.27 -2.03 -1.20
C VAL A 5 -3.75 -2.38 -1.33
N GLU A 6 -4.37 -2.81 -0.25
CA GLU A 6 -5.79 -3.19 -0.20
C GLU A 6 -6.53 -2.36 0.84
N LYS A 7 -7.72 -1.85 0.47
CA LYS A 7 -8.62 -1.22 1.44
C LYS A 7 -9.40 -2.30 2.17
N THR A 8 -9.02 -2.60 3.41
CA THR A 8 -9.64 -3.69 4.19
C THR A 8 -10.85 -3.24 5.00
N ALA A 9 -10.92 -1.96 5.37
CA ALA A 9 -12.10 -1.36 6.02
C ALA A 9 -12.21 0.14 5.73
N GLU A 10 -13.24 0.78 6.28
CA GLU A 10 -13.36 2.24 6.26
C GLU A 10 -12.13 2.84 6.97
N ARG A 11 -11.28 3.55 6.21
CA ARG A 11 -10.02 4.18 6.65
C ARG A 11 -8.87 3.24 7.03
N ILE A 12 -9.02 1.92 6.89
CA ILE A 12 -7.93 0.96 7.13
C ILE A 12 -7.43 0.42 5.80
N TRP A 13 -6.13 0.53 5.61
CA TRP A 13 -5.40 0.05 4.44
C TRP A 13 -4.40 -1.00 4.87
N GLN A 14 -4.29 -2.07 4.10
CA GLN A 14 -3.28 -3.09 4.26
C GLN A 14 -2.26 -2.99 3.14
N VAL A 15 -0.99 -2.95 3.50
CA VAL A 15 0.12 -3.04 2.57
C VAL A 15 0.69 -4.45 2.66
N VAL A 16 0.91 -5.11 1.53
CA VAL A 16 1.44 -6.48 1.44
C VAL A 16 2.58 -6.53 0.43
N ALA A 17 3.70 -7.14 0.81
CA ALA A 17 4.79 -7.42 -0.09
C ALA A 17 4.51 -8.70 -0.91
N THR A 18 4.41 -8.58 -2.24
CA THR A 18 4.13 -9.73 -3.12
C THR A 18 5.40 -10.38 -3.68
N SER A 19 6.57 -9.99 -3.18
CA SER A 19 7.87 -10.53 -3.59
C SER A 19 8.88 -10.44 -2.46
N GLU A 20 9.87 -11.35 -2.41
CA GLU A 20 10.93 -11.36 -1.40
C GLU A 20 11.68 -10.02 -1.33
N ARG A 21 11.99 -9.43 -2.50
CA ARG A 21 12.62 -8.10 -2.57
C ARG A 21 11.70 -6.97 -2.09
N GLY A 22 10.38 -7.11 -2.25
CA GLY A 22 9.40 -6.22 -1.65
C GLY A 22 9.37 -6.34 -0.14
N MET A 23 9.41 -7.57 0.38
CA MET A 23 9.41 -7.85 1.81
C MET A 23 10.68 -7.31 2.48
N ASN A 24 11.85 -7.56 1.91
CA ASN A 24 13.10 -7.04 2.44
C ASN A 24 13.14 -5.51 2.48
N TRP A 25 12.57 -4.86 1.46
CA TRP A 25 12.46 -3.41 1.43
C TRP A 25 11.44 -2.87 2.45
N LEU A 26 10.29 -3.55 2.58
CA LEU A 26 9.25 -3.23 3.57
C LEU A 26 9.83 -3.30 4.99
N LYS A 27 10.49 -4.41 5.34
CA LYS A 27 11.17 -4.58 6.64
C LYS A 27 12.27 -3.54 6.86
N ALA A 28 13.06 -3.21 5.85
CA ALA A 28 14.13 -2.21 5.98
C ALA A 28 13.61 -0.77 6.17
N ASN A 29 12.41 -0.45 5.67
CA ASN A 29 11.89 0.93 5.64
C ASN A 29 10.73 1.19 6.61
N PHE A 30 10.07 0.13 7.09
CA PHE A 30 8.86 0.15 7.90
C PHE A 30 8.91 -0.88 9.04
N ALA A 31 10.11 -1.24 9.52
CA ALA A 31 10.34 -2.26 10.56
C ALA A 31 9.45 -2.10 11.81
N GLU A 32 9.18 -0.85 12.21
CA GLU A 32 8.36 -0.53 13.39
C GLU A 32 6.85 -0.76 13.17
N THR A 33 6.43 -0.78 11.90
CA THR A 33 5.03 -0.96 11.48
C THR A 33 4.74 -2.38 11.01
N THR A 34 5.76 -3.10 10.58
CA THR A 34 5.68 -4.48 10.10
C THR A 34 6.03 -5.44 11.21
N ASN A 35 5.14 -6.37 11.56
CA ASN A 35 5.52 -7.48 12.41
C ASN A 35 6.65 -8.26 11.73
N ALA A 36 7.67 -8.68 12.51
CA ALA A 36 8.87 -9.31 11.95
C ALA A 36 8.57 -10.57 11.12
N ASP A 37 7.48 -11.25 11.45
CA ASP A 37 6.98 -12.46 10.80
C ASP A 37 5.92 -12.19 9.72
N GLU A 38 5.47 -10.95 9.56
CA GLU A 38 4.47 -10.58 8.57
C GLU A 38 5.12 -9.94 7.32
N ASP A 39 4.56 -10.27 6.16
CA ASP A 39 4.82 -9.62 4.88
C ASP A 39 3.90 -8.41 4.66
N ALA A 40 3.18 -8.00 5.71
CA ALA A 40 2.16 -6.98 5.66
C ALA A 40 2.20 -6.05 6.87
N PHE A 41 1.58 -4.89 6.71
CA PHE A 41 1.18 -4.03 7.82
C PHE A 41 -0.11 -3.29 7.50
N THR A 42 -0.79 -2.79 8.53
CA THR A 42 -1.98 -1.97 8.37
C THR A 42 -1.69 -0.52 8.74
N THR A 43 -2.32 0.41 8.02
CA THR A 43 -2.12 1.85 8.22
C THR A 43 -3.33 2.64 7.74
N ASP A 44 -3.35 3.94 8.01
CA ASP A 44 -4.40 4.85 7.56
C ASP A 44 -4.11 5.38 6.14
N LEU A 45 -4.96 6.29 5.64
CA LEU A 45 -4.79 6.89 4.32
C LEU A 45 -3.47 7.68 4.21
N MET A 46 -3.07 8.37 5.27
CA MET A 46 -1.85 9.18 5.30
C MET A 46 -0.60 8.29 5.24
N GLY A 47 -0.55 7.25 6.06
CA GLY A 47 0.52 6.25 6.04
C GLY A 47 0.60 5.51 4.71
N THR A 48 -0.55 5.19 4.11
CA THR A 48 -0.59 4.58 2.77
C THR A 48 -0.04 5.52 1.70
N ASN A 49 -0.43 6.80 1.71
CA ASN A 49 0.08 7.81 0.79
C ASN A 49 1.59 8.02 0.93
N SER A 50 2.09 8.07 2.18
CA SER A 50 3.52 8.13 2.47
C SER A 50 4.27 6.90 1.94
N PHE A 51 3.73 5.70 2.20
CA PHE A 51 4.26 4.43 1.70
C PHE A 51 4.35 4.43 0.17
N MET A 52 3.26 4.76 -0.54
CA MET A 52 3.23 4.72 -1.99
C MET A 52 4.21 5.71 -2.62
N GLY A 53 4.33 6.92 -2.05
CA GLY A 53 5.31 7.91 -2.49
C GLY A 53 6.75 7.40 -2.36
N LYS A 54 7.08 6.79 -1.21
CA LYS A 54 8.42 6.23 -0.96
C LYS A 54 8.71 5.04 -1.88
N ALA A 55 7.75 4.11 -2.03
CA ALA A 55 7.87 2.94 -2.90
C ALA A 55 8.07 3.34 -4.37
N HIS A 56 7.29 4.33 -4.85
CA HIS A 56 7.42 4.87 -6.19
C HIS A 56 8.80 5.51 -6.42
N GLY A 57 9.31 6.30 -5.45
CA GLY A 57 10.65 6.88 -5.52
C GLY A 57 11.79 5.84 -5.62
N HIS A 58 11.53 4.60 -5.22
CA HIS A 58 12.47 3.48 -5.33
C HIS A 58 12.18 2.55 -6.54
N GLY A 59 11.23 2.91 -7.41
CA GLY A 59 10.89 2.14 -8.62
C GLY A 59 10.03 0.90 -8.39
N TYR A 60 9.35 0.79 -7.24
CA TYR A 60 8.40 -0.29 -6.98
C TYR A 60 7.08 -0.02 -7.70
N ARG A 61 6.48 -1.08 -8.24
CA ARG A 61 5.12 -1.07 -8.80
C ARG A 61 4.13 -1.41 -7.70
N ILE A 62 3.02 -0.69 -7.67
CA ILE A 62 1.99 -0.84 -6.65
C ILE A 62 0.68 -1.31 -7.29
N GLU A 63 0.21 -2.45 -6.82
CA GLU A 63 -1.12 -2.98 -7.12
C GLU A 63 -2.09 -2.45 -6.07
N TYR A 64 -3.01 -1.59 -6.50
CA TYR A 64 -4.08 -1.09 -5.65
C TYR A 64 -5.32 -1.96 -5.82
N ILE A 65 -5.84 -2.48 -4.72
CA ILE A 65 -7.10 -3.21 -4.64
C ILE A 65 -8.12 -2.31 -3.97
N GLY A 66 -9.05 -1.79 -4.80
CA GLY A 66 -10.15 -0.96 -4.32
C GLY A 66 -11.24 -1.77 -3.59
N PRO A 67 -12.22 -1.09 -2.99
CA PRO A 67 -13.29 -1.71 -2.19
C PRO A 67 -14.14 -2.76 -2.94
N ASN A 68 -14.15 -2.75 -4.27
CA ASN A 68 -14.83 -3.74 -5.11
C ASN A 68 -13.86 -4.78 -5.71
N ARG A 69 -12.67 -4.97 -5.12
CA ARG A 69 -11.57 -5.81 -5.65
C ARG A 69 -11.11 -5.45 -7.06
N VAL A 70 -11.40 -4.22 -7.50
CA VAL A 70 -10.90 -3.71 -8.78
C VAL A 70 -9.40 -3.44 -8.61
N VAL A 71 -8.60 -4.09 -9.44
CA VAL A 71 -7.14 -3.96 -9.44
C VAL A 71 -6.74 -2.81 -10.34
N HIS A 72 -6.04 -1.85 -9.77
CA HIS A 72 -5.44 -0.74 -10.51
C HIS A 72 -3.92 -0.81 -10.34
N PHE A 73 -3.17 -0.72 -11.44
CA PHE A 73 -1.72 -0.55 -11.39
C PHE A 73 -1.42 0.94 -11.24
N TRP A 74 -1.03 1.36 -10.05
CA TRP A 74 -0.96 2.76 -9.66
C TRP A 74 0.43 3.37 -9.90
N SER A 75 0.46 4.64 -10.33
CA SER A 75 1.69 5.42 -10.59
C SER A 75 1.73 6.79 -9.88
N ALA A 76 0.84 7.07 -8.91
CA ALA A 76 0.73 8.35 -8.18
C ALA A 76 0.15 8.19 -6.74
N PHE A 77 -0.25 9.27 -6.04
CA PHE A 77 -0.88 9.26 -4.70
C PHE A 77 -2.37 8.89 -4.72
N ILE A 78 -2.87 8.05 -3.80
CA ILE A 78 -4.33 7.84 -3.61
C ILE A 78 -4.93 9.18 -3.17
N GLY A 79 -5.43 9.93 -4.15
CA GLY A 79 -6.40 10.98 -3.91
C GLY A 79 -7.66 10.30 -3.41
N GLU A 80 -8.12 10.65 -2.22
CA GLU A 80 -9.50 10.39 -1.84
C GLU A 80 -10.37 11.07 -2.90
N VAL A 81 -10.87 10.31 -3.88
CA VAL A 81 -11.99 10.76 -4.71
C VAL A 81 -13.21 10.68 -3.81
N SER A 82 -13.31 11.65 -2.91
CA SER A 82 -14.49 11.97 -2.15
C SER A 82 -15.36 12.87 -3.01
N THR A 83 -16.00 12.32 -4.06
CA THR A 83 -17.07 12.93 -4.90
C THR A 83 -17.55 11.86 -5.89
N LEU A 84 -18.81 11.46 -6.09
CA LEU A 84 -20.13 11.95 -5.69
C LEU A 84 -21.09 10.75 -5.77
N SER A 85 -21.89 10.53 -4.72
CA SER A 85 -23.23 9.99 -4.86
C SER A 85 -24.13 10.75 -3.89
N GLY A 86 -24.47 11.96 -4.32
CA GLY A 86 -25.70 12.65 -3.92
C GLY A 86 -26.74 12.43 -5.00
#